data_AF-A0A945AJ91-F1
#
_entry.id   AF-A0A945AJ91-F1
#
_cell.length_a   1.000
_cell.length_b   1.000
_cell.length_c   1.000
_cell.angle_alpha   90.00
_cell.angle_beta   90.00
_cell.angle_gamma   90.00
#
_symmetry.space_group_name_H-M   'P 1'
#
loop_
_entity.id
_entity.type
_entity.pdbx_description
1 polymer ?
#
loop_
_entity_poly.entity_id
_entity_poly.type
_entity_poly.pdbx_seq_one_letter_code
_entity_poly.pdbx_strand_id
1 'polypeptide(L)'
;MSEHIQVNESVKHLSWEKLDISLSVCITEPASVCVAVREIFRCCFPDQENEFAVIETMFEDIDRIYHGRLPGYYACDTDYHDLRHILDVTLAAARLYAGYEKVHGGTEQALGLERFQQGITGALFHDIGYIRHYNDSKHKHGAEYTKTHIARGTRFLATYLPTLGKQAWVIKMGKLLHFTGYEKQVTMEDSVDHTLGCLLGTADLIAQMSDRAYLERCRDHLYLEFKIGKVAAHNCDSDQPFESPVALLNETPGFIRATINNRLDSLFGSVYRYAADYFGGENLYMNGIKENCSYLEGLLKQDQLDHLNRPTG
;
A
#
# COMPACT_ATOMS: atom_id res chain seq x y z
N MET A 1 17.74 -25.78 2.02
CA MET A 1 18.68 -25.03 2.90
C MET A 1 18.11 -23.64 2.98
N SER A 2 17.65 -23.23 4.17
CA SER A 2 17.05 -21.91 4.40
C SER A 2 18.17 -20.87 4.36
N GLU A 3 18.24 -20.09 3.28
CA GLU A 3 19.07 -18.88 3.28
C GLU A 3 18.34 -17.87 4.17
N HIS A 4 18.88 -17.69 5.37
CA HIS A 4 18.52 -16.57 6.23
C HIS A 4 18.55 -15.29 5.39
N ILE A 5 17.41 -14.60 5.31
CA ILE A 5 17.31 -13.24 4.77
C ILE A 5 18.35 -12.41 5.55
N GLN A 6 19.50 -12.14 4.94
CA GLN A 6 20.54 -11.34 5.56
C GLN A 6 19.99 -9.92 5.66
N VAL A 7 19.75 -9.47 6.89
CA VAL A 7 19.43 -8.06 7.18
C VAL A 7 20.56 -7.22 6.59
N ASN A 8 20.22 -6.39 5.60
CA ASN A 8 21.15 -5.49 4.93
C ASN A 8 21.87 -4.64 5.99
N GLU A 9 23.21 -4.61 5.99
CA GLU A 9 23.98 -3.92 7.04
C GLU A 9 23.60 -2.44 7.18
N SER A 10 23.12 -1.84 6.08
CA SER A 10 22.67 -0.45 6.04
C SER A 10 21.45 -0.17 6.93
N VAL A 11 20.61 -1.15 7.28
CA VAL A 11 19.38 -0.92 8.07
C VAL A 11 19.46 -1.39 9.52
N LYS A 12 20.55 -2.06 9.93
CA LYS A 12 20.71 -2.64 11.28
C LYS A 12 20.61 -1.63 12.44
N HIS A 13 20.78 -0.34 12.16
CA HIS A 13 20.72 0.73 13.15
C HIS A 13 19.32 1.34 13.32
N LEU A 14 18.37 1.00 12.45
CA LEU A 14 17.00 1.52 12.47
C LEU A 14 16.12 0.71 13.43
N SER A 15 15.11 1.36 14.02
CA SER A 15 14.10 0.65 14.79
C SER A 15 13.24 -0.21 13.86
N TRP A 16 12.74 -1.32 14.39
CA TRP A 16 11.99 -2.29 13.61
C TRP A 16 10.70 -1.72 13.02
N GLU A 17 10.09 -0.67 13.61
CA GLU A 17 8.87 -0.04 13.09
C GLU A 17 9.08 0.67 11.75
N LYS A 18 10.33 1.03 11.45
CA LYS A 18 10.72 1.68 10.19
C LYS A 18 11.02 0.68 9.07
N LEU A 19 11.05 -0.61 9.38
CA LEU A 19 11.43 -1.65 8.44
C LEU A 19 10.21 -2.38 7.89
N ASP A 20 10.34 -2.86 6.66
CA ASP A 20 9.34 -3.69 6.00
C ASP A 20 9.20 -5.07 6.68
N ILE A 21 8.23 -5.87 6.23
CA ILE A 21 7.95 -7.21 6.78
C ILE A 21 9.15 -8.15 6.77
N SER A 22 10.08 -8.01 5.81
CA SER A 22 11.29 -8.83 5.72
C SER A 22 12.47 -8.30 6.56
N LEU A 23 12.30 -7.16 7.24
CA LEU A 23 13.33 -6.48 8.03
C LEU A 23 14.58 -6.10 7.21
N SER A 24 14.40 -5.76 5.93
CA SER A 24 15.53 -5.53 5.01
C SER A 24 15.54 -4.15 4.35
N VAL A 25 14.40 -3.45 4.32
CA VAL A 25 14.23 -2.15 3.67
C VAL A 25 13.58 -1.16 4.64
N CYS A 26 14.14 0.06 4.70
CA CYS A 26 13.51 1.18 5.40
C CYS A 26 12.32 1.70 4.59
N ILE A 27 11.11 1.58 5.14
CA ILE A 27 9.85 2.02 4.51
C ILE A 27 9.42 3.43 4.94
N THR A 28 10.24 4.13 5.73
CA THR A 28 10.01 5.55 6.08
C THR A 28 10.77 6.52 5.17
N GLU A 29 11.57 6.02 4.23
CA GLU A 29 12.43 6.85 3.37
C GLU A 29 12.25 6.47 1.89
N PRO A 30 11.82 7.41 1.02
CA PRO A 30 11.61 7.14 -0.40
C PRO A 30 12.84 6.59 -1.12
N ALA A 31 14.04 7.09 -0.79
CA ALA A 31 15.29 6.63 -1.39
C ALA A 31 15.56 5.14 -1.12
N SER A 32 15.30 4.68 0.11
CA SER A 32 15.50 3.29 0.50
C SER A 32 14.59 2.34 -0.28
N VAL A 33 13.31 2.70 -0.43
CA VAL A 33 12.37 1.90 -1.22
C VAL A 33 12.66 2.00 -2.72
N CYS A 34 13.04 3.18 -3.23
CA CYS A 34 13.42 3.36 -4.64
C CYS A 34 14.57 2.42 -5.04
N VAL A 35 15.61 2.32 -4.21
CA VAL A 35 16.73 1.38 -4.43
C VAL A 35 16.24 -0.07 -4.45
N ALA A 36 15.41 -0.48 -3.49
CA ALA A 36 14.87 -1.84 -3.46
C ALA A 36 14.01 -2.16 -4.69
N VAL A 37 13.13 -1.24 -5.10
CA VAL A 37 12.27 -1.40 -6.28
C VAL A 37 13.11 -1.40 -7.57
N ARG A 38 14.20 -0.63 -7.66
CA ARG A 38 15.15 -0.67 -8.78
C ARG A 38 15.78 -2.05 -8.92
N GLU A 39 16.25 -2.62 -7.81
CA GLU A 39 16.87 -3.95 -7.81
C GLU A 39 15.89 -5.03 -8.27
N ILE A 40 14.65 -4.97 -7.79
CA ILE A 40 13.57 -5.86 -8.24
C ILE A 40 13.32 -5.68 -9.75
N PHE A 41 13.19 -4.43 -10.21
CA PHE A 41 12.95 -4.11 -11.60
C PHE A 41 14.06 -4.62 -12.52
N ARG A 42 15.33 -4.44 -12.13
CA ARG A 42 16.51 -4.91 -12.88
C ARG A 42 16.53 -6.44 -13.01
N CYS A 43 16.09 -7.16 -11.98
CA CYS A 43 15.97 -8.62 -12.06
C CYS A 43 14.88 -9.06 -13.05
N CYS A 44 13.77 -8.32 -13.14
CA CYS A 44 12.70 -8.62 -14.11
C CYS A 44 13.06 -8.21 -15.54
N PHE A 45 13.77 -7.10 -15.73
CA PHE A 45 14.03 -6.49 -17.04
C PHE A 45 15.52 -6.08 -17.20
N PRO A 46 16.46 -7.06 -17.22
CA PRO A 46 17.91 -6.79 -17.15
C PRO A 46 18.44 -5.91 -18.29
N ASP A 47 17.89 -6.05 -19.49
CA ASP A 47 18.31 -5.28 -20.67
C ASP A 47 17.60 -3.92 -20.81
N GLN A 48 16.78 -3.54 -19.82
CA GLN A 48 15.93 -2.35 -19.87
C GLN A 48 16.08 -1.48 -18.62
N GLU A 49 17.20 -1.56 -17.90
CA GLU A 49 17.44 -0.82 -16.64
C GLU A 49 17.20 0.70 -16.77
N ASN A 50 17.55 1.29 -17.92
CA ASN A 50 17.34 2.72 -18.18
C ASN A 50 15.85 3.14 -18.14
N GLU A 51 14.93 2.21 -18.37
CA GLU A 51 13.49 2.44 -18.29
C GLU A 51 13.01 2.65 -16.85
N PHE A 52 13.85 2.38 -15.85
CA PHE A 52 13.55 2.69 -14.45
C PHE A 52 13.55 4.20 -14.14
N ALA A 53 14.19 5.03 -14.95
CA ALA A 53 14.36 6.46 -14.68
C ALA A 53 13.03 7.22 -14.45
N VAL A 54 11.94 6.78 -15.12
CA VAL A 54 10.61 7.36 -14.89
C VAL A 54 10.06 7.05 -13.49
N ILE A 55 10.32 5.85 -12.96
CA ILE A 55 9.93 5.46 -11.60
C ILE A 55 10.77 6.23 -10.57
N GLU A 56 12.08 6.38 -10.82
CA GLU A 56 12.95 7.19 -9.96
C GLU A 56 12.45 8.64 -9.84
N THR A 57 12.08 9.25 -10.97
CA THR A 57 11.47 10.60 -10.98
C THR A 57 10.18 10.62 -10.14
N MET A 58 9.35 9.58 -10.21
CA MET A 58 8.13 9.48 -9.40
C MET A 58 8.41 9.37 -7.90
N PHE A 59 9.47 8.67 -7.47
CA PHE A 59 9.87 8.65 -6.06
C PHE A 59 10.29 10.02 -5.56
N GLU A 60 11.05 10.78 -6.37
CA GLU A 60 11.45 12.15 -6.02
C GLU A 60 10.23 13.09 -5.90
N ASP A 61 9.29 12.99 -6.84
CA ASP A 61 8.08 13.83 -6.81
C ASP A 61 7.11 13.43 -5.69
N ILE A 62 7.02 12.15 -5.34
CA ILE A 62 6.30 11.67 -4.15
C ILE A 62 6.93 12.20 -2.87
N ASP A 63 8.25 12.17 -2.76
CA ASP A 63 8.96 12.76 -1.62
C ASP A 63 8.68 14.27 -1.52
N ARG A 64 8.62 14.98 -2.65
CA ARG A 64 8.29 16.40 -2.66
C ARG A 64 6.84 16.65 -2.25
N ILE A 65 5.86 15.94 -2.79
CA ILE A 65 4.45 16.22 -2.54
C ILE A 65 4.03 15.85 -1.11
N TYR A 66 4.45 14.69 -0.58
CA TYR A 66 4.12 14.30 0.80
C TYR A 66 4.74 15.26 1.84
N HIS A 67 5.87 15.86 1.54
CA HIS A 67 6.50 16.90 2.37
C HIS A 67 6.04 18.33 2.06
N GLY A 68 5.05 18.54 1.17
CA GLY A 68 4.53 19.87 0.83
C GLY A 68 5.49 20.76 0.06
N ARG A 69 6.48 20.17 -0.62
CA ARG A 69 7.48 20.83 -1.48
C ARG A 69 7.09 20.84 -2.96
N LEU A 70 5.95 20.24 -3.33
CA LEU A 70 5.35 20.41 -4.64
C LEU A 70 4.44 21.66 -4.63
N PRO A 71 4.66 22.64 -5.55
CA PRO A 71 3.85 23.86 -5.57
C PRO A 71 2.34 23.58 -5.66
N GLY A 72 1.57 24.26 -4.80
CA GLY A 72 0.12 24.14 -4.76
C GLY A 72 -0.42 23.10 -3.78
N TYR A 73 0.43 22.32 -3.10
CA TYR A 73 0.00 21.24 -2.20
C TYR A 73 0.53 21.42 -0.78
N TYR A 74 -0.32 21.13 0.21
CA TYR A 74 0.10 21.02 1.61
C TYR A 74 0.95 19.76 1.79
N ALA A 75 1.76 19.74 2.85
CA ALA A 75 2.32 18.48 3.34
C ALA A 75 1.18 17.53 3.71
N CYS A 76 1.45 16.23 3.61
CA CYS A 76 0.55 15.18 4.06
C CYS A 76 0.18 15.44 5.53
N ASP A 77 -1.12 15.53 5.78
CA ASP A 77 -1.71 15.77 7.11
C ASP A 77 -2.55 14.57 7.56
N THR A 78 -2.37 13.40 6.95
CA THR A 78 -2.88 12.10 7.39
C THR A 78 -1.82 11.36 8.19
N ASP A 79 -2.22 10.69 9.28
CA ASP A 79 -1.31 10.01 10.21
C ASP A 79 -1.12 8.51 9.89
N TYR A 80 -2.11 7.90 9.22
CA TYR A 80 -2.11 6.51 8.78
C TYR A 80 -1.89 6.37 7.29
N HIS A 81 -2.64 7.10 6.45
CA HIS A 81 -2.43 7.10 5.00
C HIS A 81 -1.32 8.11 4.66
N ASP A 82 -0.12 7.83 5.18
CA ASP A 82 1.06 8.69 5.17
C ASP A 82 2.11 8.21 4.15
N LEU A 83 3.27 8.90 4.11
CA LEU A 83 4.37 8.52 3.23
C LEU A 83 4.89 7.10 3.54
N ARG A 84 4.90 6.69 4.82
CA ARG A 84 5.33 5.34 5.20
C ARG A 84 4.41 4.28 4.59
N HIS A 85 3.10 4.49 4.67
CA HIS A 85 2.11 3.56 4.12
C HIS A 85 2.31 3.36 2.61
N ILE A 86 2.37 4.42 1.81
CA ILE A 86 2.49 4.28 0.36
C ILE A 86 3.83 3.66 -0.07
N LEU A 87 4.90 3.87 0.71
CA LEU A 87 6.20 3.25 0.47
C LEU A 87 6.19 1.73 0.75
N ASP A 88 5.54 1.30 1.84
CA ASP A 88 5.39 -0.12 2.14
C ASP A 88 4.51 -0.84 1.11
N VAL A 89 3.38 -0.22 0.71
CA VAL A 89 2.52 -0.71 -0.38
C VAL A 89 3.29 -0.81 -1.69
N THR A 90 4.12 0.20 -2.02
CA THR A 90 4.93 0.19 -3.25
C THR A 90 5.96 -0.95 -3.25
N LEU A 91 6.60 -1.21 -2.11
CA LEU A 91 7.52 -2.33 -1.98
C LEU A 91 6.78 -3.67 -2.10
N ALA A 92 5.62 -3.83 -1.46
CA ALA A 92 4.80 -5.02 -1.58
C ALA A 92 4.32 -5.26 -3.02
N ALA A 93 3.91 -4.21 -3.72
CA ALA A 93 3.49 -4.26 -5.11
C ALA A 93 4.64 -4.72 -6.01
N ALA A 94 5.83 -4.12 -5.89
CA ALA A 94 7.01 -4.53 -6.66
C ALA A 94 7.35 -6.01 -6.49
N ARG A 95 7.31 -6.50 -5.23
CA ARG A 95 7.57 -7.90 -4.91
C ARG A 95 6.52 -8.84 -5.49
N LEU A 96 5.23 -8.48 -5.40
CA LEU A 96 4.15 -9.25 -6.02
C LEU A 96 4.27 -9.30 -7.54
N TYR A 97 4.55 -8.17 -8.18
CA TYR A 97 4.73 -8.09 -9.64
C TYR A 97 5.93 -8.92 -10.09
N ALA A 98 7.04 -8.89 -9.35
CA ALA A 98 8.20 -9.70 -9.66
C ALA A 98 7.96 -11.20 -9.46
N GLY A 99 7.24 -11.59 -8.41
CA GLY A 99 6.80 -12.97 -8.22
C GLY A 99 5.88 -13.45 -9.34
N TYR A 100 4.96 -12.59 -9.79
CA TYR A 100 4.09 -12.86 -10.93
C TYR A 100 4.89 -13.01 -12.24
N GLU A 101 5.78 -12.05 -12.53
CA GLU A 101 6.67 -12.08 -13.70
C GLU A 101 7.59 -13.30 -13.71
N LYS A 102 8.06 -13.76 -12.55
CA LYS A 102 8.86 -14.98 -12.46
C LYS A 102 8.08 -16.23 -12.93
N VAL A 103 6.76 -16.24 -12.75
CA VAL A 103 5.89 -17.36 -13.14
C VAL A 103 5.40 -17.25 -14.58
N HIS A 104 5.07 -16.03 -15.03
CA HIS A 104 4.40 -15.79 -16.32
C HIS A 104 5.29 -15.09 -17.36
N GLY A 105 6.51 -14.72 -17.01
CA GLY A 105 7.44 -14.04 -17.89
C GLY A 105 7.68 -14.82 -19.19
N GLY A 106 7.59 -14.13 -20.32
CA GLY A 106 7.72 -14.73 -21.65
C GLY A 106 6.45 -15.41 -22.18
N THR A 107 5.34 -15.37 -21.46
CA THR A 107 4.02 -15.81 -21.96
C THR A 107 3.13 -14.61 -22.32
N GLU A 108 1.95 -14.89 -22.90
CA GLU A 108 0.93 -13.86 -23.17
C GLU A 108 0.34 -13.23 -21.89
N GLN A 109 0.55 -13.88 -20.73
CA GLN A 109 0.10 -13.39 -19.42
C GLN A 109 1.11 -12.48 -18.73
N ALA A 110 2.33 -12.34 -19.24
CA ALA A 110 3.34 -11.45 -18.68
C ALA A 110 2.79 -10.01 -18.56
N LEU A 111 3.09 -9.32 -17.45
CA LEU A 111 2.80 -7.89 -17.33
C LEU A 111 3.61 -7.14 -18.39
N GLY A 112 4.89 -7.48 -18.49
CA GLY A 112 5.88 -6.76 -19.28
C GLY A 112 6.20 -5.39 -18.69
N LEU A 113 7.19 -4.73 -19.31
CA LEU A 113 7.77 -3.49 -18.84
C LEU A 113 6.72 -2.39 -18.54
N GLU A 114 5.85 -2.09 -19.50
CA GLU A 114 4.91 -0.96 -19.37
C GLU A 114 3.92 -1.18 -18.22
N ARG A 115 3.35 -2.39 -18.09
CA ARG A 115 2.39 -2.68 -17.01
C ARG A 115 3.07 -2.74 -15.65
N PHE A 116 4.32 -3.20 -15.58
CA PHE A 116 5.10 -3.13 -14.35
C PHE A 116 5.29 -1.67 -13.92
N GLN A 117 5.67 -0.77 -14.83
CA GLN A 117 5.77 0.67 -14.54
C GLN A 117 4.42 1.27 -14.13
N GLN A 118 3.32 0.92 -14.81
CA GLN A 118 1.96 1.36 -14.46
C GLN A 118 1.55 0.84 -13.07
N GLY A 119 1.91 -0.39 -12.71
CA GLY A 119 1.68 -0.95 -11.38
C GLY A 119 2.39 -0.18 -10.28
N ILE A 120 3.70 0.07 -10.45
CA ILE A 120 4.47 0.88 -9.49
C ILE A 120 3.93 2.32 -9.41
N THR A 121 3.53 2.90 -10.54
CA THR A 121 2.84 4.20 -10.56
C THR A 121 1.54 4.13 -9.76
N GLY A 122 0.75 3.06 -9.91
CA GLY A 122 -0.47 2.85 -9.14
C GLY A 122 -0.20 2.81 -7.65
N ALA A 123 0.80 2.04 -7.23
CA ALA A 123 1.15 1.88 -5.82
C ALA A 123 1.67 3.19 -5.18
N LEU A 124 2.52 3.95 -5.89
CA LEU A 124 3.02 5.23 -5.39
C LEU A 124 1.92 6.29 -5.21
N PHE A 125 0.92 6.28 -6.08
CA PHE A 125 -0.08 7.36 -6.16
C PHE A 125 -1.48 6.95 -5.70
N HIS A 126 -1.70 5.73 -5.19
CA HIS A 126 -3.05 5.25 -4.85
C HIS A 126 -3.76 6.15 -3.83
N ASP A 127 -2.99 6.67 -2.85
CA ASP A 127 -3.47 7.54 -1.79
C ASP A 127 -3.14 9.02 -1.98
N ILE A 128 -2.61 9.42 -3.14
CA ILE A 128 -2.24 10.82 -3.38
C ILE A 128 -3.43 11.78 -3.24
N GLY A 129 -4.64 11.25 -3.43
CA GLY A 129 -5.88 11.97 -3.28
C GLY A 129 -6.27 12.30 -1.84
N TYR A 130 -5.46 11.97 -0.83
CA TYR A 130 -5.57 12.55 0.51
C TYR A 130 -4.94 13.94 0.59
N ILE A 131 -3.82 14.17 -0.12
CA ILE A 131 -3.04 15.41 -0.04
C ILE A 131 -3.89 16.60 -0.50
N ARG A 132 -3.97 17.63 0.34
CA ARG A 132 -4.79 18.81 0.08
C ARG A 132 -4.07 19.82 -0.83
N HIS A 133 -4.83 20.44 -1.72
CA HIS A 133 -4.37 21.56 -2.54
C HIS A 133 -4.58 22.88 -1.79
N TYR A 134 -3.75 23.90 -1.97
CA TYR A 134 -3.87 25.19 -1.26
C TYR A 134 -5.18 25.93 -1.52
N ASN A 135 -5.72 25.77 -2.73
CA ASN A 135 -7.02 26.33 -3.11
C ASN A 135 -8.22 25.52 -2.56
N ASP A 136 -7.98 24.44 -1.81
CA ASP A 136 -9.04 23.72 -1.12
C ASP A 136 -9.51 24.53 0.10
N SER A 137 -10.70 25.11 -0.02
CA SER A 137 -11.39 25.79 1.07
C SER A 137 -12.48 24.94 1.73
N LYS A 138 -12.71 23.71 1.24
CA LYS A 138 -13.82 22.87 1.69
C LYS A 138 -13.44 22.04 2.92
N HIS A 139 -12.25 21.45 2.92
CA HIS A 139 -11.79 20.58 3.99
C HIS A 139 -10.46 21.08 4.57
N LYS A 140 -10.26 20.82 5.87
CA LYS A 140 -9.12 21.28 6.66
C LYS A 140 -8.13 20.17 6.97
N HIS A 141 -8.47 18.92 6.68
CA HIS A 141 -7.65 17.75 6.94
C HIS A 141 -7.78 16.72 5.81
N GLY A 142 -6.68 16.07 5.42
CA GLY A 142 -6.64 15.10 4.32
C GLY A 142 -7.63 13.95 4.49
N ALA A 143 -7.73 13.38 5.70
CA ALA A 143 -8.69 12.31 6.03
C ALA A 143 -10.16 12.64 5.73
N GLU A 144 -10.57 13.91 5.60
CA GLU A 144 -11.93 14.26 5.17
C GLU A 144 -12.23 13.80 3.72
N TYR A 145 -11.19 13.44 2.98
CA TYR A 145 -11.26 12.95 1.61
C TYR A 145 -11.32 11.44 1.45
N THR A 146 -11.34 10.64 2.53
CA THR A 146 -11.36 9.17 2.46
C THR A 146 -12.39 8.61 1.46
N LYS A 147 -13.57 9.22 1.34
CA LYS A 147 -14.63 8.73 0.44
C LYS A 147 -14.46 9.13 -1.04
N THR A 148 -13.48 9.97 -1.35
CA THR A 148 -13.27 10.55 -2.70
C THR A 148 -11.80 10.61 -3.11
N HIS A 149 -10.91 9.99 -2.34
CA HIS A 149 -9.46 10.08 -2.56
C HIS A 149 -9.07 9.45 -3.91
N ILE A 150 -9.75 8.41 -4.40
CA ILE A 150 -9.44 7.82 -5.70
C ILE A 150 -9.79 8.79 -6.83
N ALA A 151 -10.96 9.42 -6.76
CA ALA A 151 -11.36 10.43 -7.74
C ALA A 151 -10.40 11.63 -7.75
N ARG A 152 -9.91 12.05 -6.57
CA ARG A 152 -8.90 13.12 -6.45
C ARG A 152 -7.54 12.69 -7.01
N GLY A 153 -7.09 11.47 -6.69
CA GLY A 153 -5.83 10.92 -7.18
C GLY A 153 -5.83 10.77 -8.70
N THR A 154 -6.93 10.30 -9.27
CA THR A 154 -7.11 10.22 -10.74
C THR A 154 -6.99 11.60 -11.40
N ARG A 155 -7.55 12.65 -10.77
CA ARG A 155 -7.41 14.02 -11.27
C ARG A 155 -5.97 14.52 -11.20
N PHE A 156 -5.25 14.20 -10.12
CA PHE A 156 -3.83 14.51 -10.01
C PHE A 156 -3.02 13.83 -11.12
N LEU A 157 -3.23 12.53 -11.33
CA LEU A 157 -2.53 11.76 -12.37
C LEU A 157 -2.83 12.27 -13.79
N ALA A 158 -4.04 12.78 -14.04
CA ALA A 158 -4.39 13.37 -15.33
C ALA A 158 -3.57 14.62 -15.70
N THR A 159 -3.04 15.35 -14.70
CA THR A 159 -2.14 16.49 -14.92
C THR A 159 -0.67 16.11 -14.78
N TYR A 160 -0.36 15.15 -13.92
CA TYR A 160 1.01 14.74 -13.61
C TYR A 160 1.62 13.82 -14.69
N LEU A 161 0.92 12.78 -15.13
CA LEU A 161 1.48 11.83 -16.11
C LEU A 161 1.90 12.49 -17.44
N PRO A 162 1.19 13.50 -17.98
CA PRO A 162 1.65 14.24 -19.16
C PRO A 162 3.00 14.94 -18.95
N THR A 163 3.36 15.39 -17.74
CA THR A 163 4.68 16.03 -17.50
C THR A 163 5.83 15.04 -17.61
N LEU A 164 5.54 13.74 -17.50
CA LEU A 164 6.49 12.64 -17.69
C LEU A 164 6.38 11.99 -19.08
N GLY A 165 5.58 12.55 -20.00
CA GLY A 165 5.34 11.95 -21.31
C GLY A 165 4.51 10.66 -21.28
N LYS A 166 3.80 10.41 -20.17
CA LYS A 166 2.96 9.21 -19.94
C LYS A 166 1.46 9.50 -20.06
N GLN A 167 1.06 10.47 -20.87
CA GLN A 167 -0.34 10.85 -21.06
C GLN A 167 -1.25 9.68 -21.48
N ALA A 168 -0.71 8.71 -22.22
CA ALA A 168 -1.46 7.53 -22.64
C ALA A 168 -1.91 6.65 -21.47
N TRP A 169 -1.25 6.75 -20.30
CA TRP A 169 -1.56 5.93 -19.13
C TRP A 169 -2.75 6.47 -18.32
N VAL A 170 -3.13 7.75 -18.49
CA VAL A 170 -4.11 8.45 -17.63
C VAL A 170 -5.43 7.68 -17.49
N ILE A 171 -6.02 7.22 -18.60
CA ILE A 171 -7.31 6.50 -18.57
C ILE A 171 -7.18 5.16 -17.83
N LYS A 172 -6.09 4.43 -18.05
CA LYS A 172 -5.85 3.15 -17.39
C LYS A 172 -5.60 3.35 -15.89
N MET A 173 -4.77 4.32 -15.52
CA MET A 173 -4.46 4.62 -14.13
C MET A 173 -5.71 4.99 -13.33
N GLY A 174 -6.62 5.79 -13.90
CA GLY A 174 -7.88 6.11 -13.25
C GLY A 174 -8.73 4.88 -12.92
N LYS A 175 -8.64 3.81 -13.72
CA LYS A 175 -9.30 2.52 -13.41
C LYS A 175 -8.49 1.69 -12.41
N LEU A 176 -7.16 1.63 -12.55
CA LEU A 176 -6.29 0.85 -11.67
C LEU A 176 -6.38 1.29 -10.20
N LEU A 177 -6.43 2.59 -9.94
CA LEU A 177 -6.56 3.11 -8.58
C LEU A 177 -7.85 2.66 -7.88
N HIS A 178 -8.93 2.35 -8.61
CA HIS A 178 -10.16 1.84 -8.00
C HIS A 178 -10.01 0.41 -7.43
N PHE A 179 -8.91 -0.30 -7.68
CA PHE A 179 -8.66 -1.59 -7.03
C PHE A 179 -8.17 -1.47 -5.57
N THR A 180 -7.68 -0.28 -5.16
CA THR A 180 -7.24 -0.01 -3.78
C THR A 180 -8.37 0.61 -2.95
N GLY A 181 -9.20 1.46 -3.56
CA GLY A 181 -10.31 2.11 -2.86
C GLY A 181 -11.62 1.30 -2.77
N TYR A 182 -12.52 1.76 -1.90
CA TYR A 182 -13.86 1.18 -1.71
C TYR A 182 -14.95 1.89 -2.55
N GLU A 183 -14.59 2.96 -3.28
CA GLU A 183 -15.54 3.83 -3.99
C GLU A 183 -16.39 3.06 -5.02
N LYS A 184 -15.77 2.10 -5.69
CA LYS A 184 -16.39 1.34 -6.78
C LYS A 184 -15.61 0.07 -7.06
N GLN A 185 -16.30 -1.06 -7.16
CA GLN A 185 -15.73 -2.27 -7.75
C GLN A 185 -15.60 -2.08 -9.25
N VAL A 186 -14.39 -2.31 -9.77
CA VAL A 186 -14.06 -2.14 -11.19
C VAL A 186 -13.51 -3.43 -11.78
N THR A 187 -13.67 -3.56 -13.09
CA THR A 187 -13.05 -4.60 -13.91
C THR A 187 -12.29 -3.94 -15.06
N MET A 188 -11.29 -4.65 -15.58
CA MET A 188 -10.57 -4.24 -16.79
C MET A 188 -10.96 -5.19 -17.90
N GLU A 189 -11.05 -4.67 -19.13
CA GLU A 189 -11.39 -5.49 -20.31
C GLU A 189 -10.24 -6.42 -20.69
N ASP A 190 -9.01 -5.92 -20.63
CA ASP A 190 -7.79 -6.71 -20.81
C ASP A 190 -7.49 -7.52 -19.54
N SER A 191 -7.26 -8.82 -19.69
CA SER A 191 -7.10 -9.75 -18.57
C SER A 191 -5.80 -9.52 -17.80
N VAL A 192 -4.73 -9.08 -18.47
CA VAL A 192 -3.44 -8.76 -17.83
C VAL A 192 -3.55 -7.45 -17.06
N ASP A 193 -4.23 -6.44 -17.62
CA ASP A 193 -4.56 -5.21 -16.89
C ASP A 193 -5.47 -5.48 -15.68
N HIS A 194 -6.42 -6.42 -15.79
CA HIS A 194 -7.26 -6.82 -14.66
C HIS A 194 -6.41 -7.47 -13.56
N THR A 195 -5.49 -8.37 -13.96
CA THR A 195 -4.56 -9.02 -13.05
C THR A 195 -3.63 -8.03 -12.37
N LEU A 196 -3.12 -7.02 -13.10
CA LEU A 196 -2.35 -5.91 -12.54
C LEU A 196 -3.15 -5.16 -11.46
N GLY A 197 -4.43 -4.88 -11.71
CA GLY A 197 -5.34 -4.29 -10.74
C GLY A 197 -5.50 -5.16 -9.48
N CYS A 198 -5.74 -6.46 -9.65
CA CYS A 198 -5.85 -7.41 -8.53
C CYS A 198 -4.56 -7.49 -7.70
N LEU A 199 -3.39 -7.48 -8.36
CA LEU A 199 -2.09 -7.46 -7.69
C LEU A 199 -1.89 -6.15 -6.91
N LEU A 200 -2.25 -5.00 -7.48
CA LEU A 200 -2.18 -3.69 -6.80
C LEU A 200 -3.10 -3.64 -5.56
N GLY A 201 -4.37 -4.01 -5.71
CA GLY A 201 -5.32 -4.04 -4.60
C GLY A 201 -4.97 -5.06 -3.52
N THR A 202 -4.28 -6.14 -3.91
CA THR A 202 -3.70 -7.11 -2.97
C THR A 202 -2.51 -6.51 -2.23
N ALA A 203 -1.59 -5.84 -2.93
CA ALA A 203 -0.41 -5.20 -2.33
C ALA A 203 -0.78 -4.22 -1.21
N ASP A 204 -1.76 -3.36 -1.50
CA ASP A 204 -2.34 -2.39 -0.57
C ASP A 204 -2.80 -3.06 0.74
N LEU A 205 -3.66 -4.08 0.61
CA LEU A 205 -4.18 -4.82 1.75
C LEU A 205 -3.11 -5.59 2.53
N ILE A 206 -2.24 -6.32 1.84
CA ILE A 206 -1.28 -7.19 2.52
C ILE A 206 -0.17 -6.39 3.20
N ALA A 207 0.29 -5.29 2.60
CA ALA A 207 1.23 -4.38 3.24
C ALA A 207 0.61 -3.83 4.53
N GLN A 208 -0.60 -3.28 4.44
CA GLN A 208 -1.33 -2.74 5.57
C GLN A 208 -1.48 -3.74 6.71
N MET A 209 -2.07 -4.91 6.45
CA MET A 209 -2.42 -5.88 7.51
C MET A 209 -1.21 -6.66 8.05
N SER A 210 -0.12 -6.75 7.28
CA SER A 210 1.12 -7.42 7.71
C SER A 210 2.10 -6.50 8.41
N ASP A 211 1.90 -5.18 8.33
CA ASP A 211 2.76 -4.19 8.97
C ASP A 211 2.99 -4.58 10.44
N ARG A 212 4.25 -4.62 10.84
CA ARG A 212 4.64 -5.02 12.20
C ARG A 212 4.10 -4.08 13.26
N ALA A 213 3.82 -2.82 12.90
CA ALA A 213 3.18 -1.81 13.74
C ALA A 213 1.69 -1.63 13.42
N TYR A 214 1.07 -2.58 12.69
CA TYR A 214 -0.30 -2.46 12.20
C TYR A 214 -1.30 -2.12 13.31
N LEU A 215 -1.22 -2.83 14.44
CA LEU A 215 -2.17 -2.69 15.53
C LEU A 215 -2.03 -1.35 16.27
N GLU A 216 -0.80 -0.93 16.52
CA GLU A 216 -0.48 0.37 17.11
C GLU A 216 -0.94 1.50 16.18
N ARG A 217 -0.65 1.39 14.87
CA ARG A 217 -1.11 2.38 13.88
C ARG A 217 -2.64 2.39 13.75
N CYS A 218 -3.31 1.25 13.87
CA CYS A 218 -4.77 1.20 13.92
C CYS A 218 -5.31 2.00 15.10
N ARG A 219 -4.77 1.76 16.30
CA ARG A 219 -5.17 2.43 17.54
C ARG A 219 -4.89 3.94 17.50
N ASP A 220 -3.67 4.31 17.12
CA ASP A 220 -3.14 5.65 17.35
C ASP A 220 -3.37 6.59 16.15
N HIS A 221 -3.55 6.06 14.94
CA HIS A 221 -3.67 6.85 13.71
C HIS A 221 -4.95 6.54 12.92
N LEU A 222 -5.20 5.28 12.55
CA LEU A 222 -6.32 4.91 11.67
C LEU A 222 -7.68 5.30 12.26
N TYR A 223 -7.86 5.08 13.57
CA TYR A 223 -9.08 5.47 14.28
C TYR A 223 -9.41 6.97 14.10
N LEU A 224 -8.40 7.84 14.25
CA LEU A 224 -8.59 9.28 14.13
C LEU A 224 -8.98 9.65 12.70
N GLU A 225 -8.33 9.06 11.71
CA GLU A 225 -8.69 9.27 10.31
C GLU A 225 -10.11 8.80 10.00
N PHE A 226 -10.51 7.61 10.47
CA PHE A 226 -11.88 7.12 10.28
C PHE A 226 -12.90 8.04 10.92
N LYS A 227 -12.59 8.61 12.09
CA LYS A 227 -13.44 9.61 12.75
C LYS A 227 -13.55 10.90 11.93
N ILE A 228 -12.44 11.41 11.38
CA ILE A 228 -12.41 12.62 10.55
C ILE A 228 -13.15 12.39 9.21
N GLY A 229 -12.84 11.27 8.55
CA GLY A 229 -13.43 10.87 7.26
C GLY A 229 -14.85 10.32 7.35
N LYS A 230 -15.40 10.20 8.57
CA LYS A 230 -16.74 9.64 8.84
C LYS A 230 -16.92 8.27 8.19
N VAL A 231 -15.91 7.41 8.36
CA VAL A 231 -15.94 6.01 7.93
C VAL A 231 -16.75 5.23 8.97
N ALA A 232 -17.74 4.48 8.51
CA ALA A 232 -18.62 3.71 9.38
C ALA A 232 -17.91 2.48 9.96
N ALA A 233 -18.24 2.11 11.20
CA ALA A 233 -17.84 0.83 11.77
C ALA A 233 -18.50 -0.34 11.01
N HIS A 234 -17.85 -1.51 10.99
CA HIS A 234 -18.46 -2.68 10.33
C HIS A 234 -19.65 -3.16 11.18
N ASN A 235 -20.71 -3.68 10.52
CA ASN A 235 -21.91 -4.24 11.18
C ASN A 235 -22.72 -3.26 12.05
N CYS A 236 -22.57 -1.95 11.88
CA CYS A 236 -23.54 -0.98 12.41
C CYS A 236 -24.55 -0.63 11.31
N ASP A 237 -25.85 -0.82 11.57
CA ASP A 237 -26.95 -0.36 10.68
C ASP A 237 -26.99 1.18 10.52
N SER A 238 -26.13 1.88 11.26
CA SER A 238 -25.94 3.31 11.22
C SER A 238 -24.55 3.61 10.67
N ASP A 239 -24.42 4.58 9.77
CA ASP A 239 -23.15 5.15 9.24
C ASP A 239 -22.29 5.85 10.33
N GLN A 240 -22.34 5.37 11.58
CA GLN A 240 -21.63 5.91 12.72
C GLN A 240 -20.18 5.44 12.71
N PRO A 241 -19.23 6.34 12.98
CA PRO A 241 -17.83 5.98 13.12
C PRO A 241 -17.61 5.12 14.37
N PHE A 242 -16.47 4.44 14.42
CA PHE A 242 -16.02 3.73 15.61
C PHE A 242 -16.06 4.63 16.85
N GLU A 243 -16.55 4.10 17.97
CA GLU A 243 -16.69 4.88 19.21
C GLU A 243 -15.34 5.23 19.84
N SER A 244 -14.35 4.33 19.74
CA SER A 244 -13.02 4.47 20.34
C SER A 244 -11.96 3.68 19.57
N PRO A 245 -10.65 3.95 19.80
CA PRO A 245 -9.57 3.10 19.29
C PRO A 245 -9.72 1.64 19.69
N VAL A 246 -10.21 1.39 20.91
CA VAL A 246 -10.47 0.02 21.41
C VAL A 246 -11.59 -0.65 20.62
N ALA A 247 -12.66 0.08 20.27
CA ALA A 247 -13.73 -0.46 19.43
C ALA A 247 -13.20 -0.87 18.04
N LEU A 248 -12.33 -0.06 17.43
CA LEU A 248 -11.67 -0.42 16.17
C LEU A 248 -10.83 -1.71 16.32
N LEU A 249 -10.03 -1.81 17.38
CA LEU A 249 -9.24 -3.02 17.65
C LEU A 249 -10.13 -4.25 17.88
N ASN A 250 -11.25 -4.13 18.58
CA ASN A 250 -12.18 -5.24 18.79
C ASN A 250 -12.73 -5.83 17.48
N GLU A 251 -12.99 -4.99 16.48
CA GLU A 251 -13.48 -5.42 15.17
C GLU A 251 -12.38 -5.88 14.20
N THR A 252 -11.12 -5.50 14.46
CA THR A 252 -9.99 -5.73 13.55
C THR A 252 -9.78 -7.21 13.17
N PRO A 253 -9.86 -8.21 14.08
CA PRO A 253 -9.75 -9.62 13.69
C PRO A 253 -10.85 -10.06 12.71
N GLY A 254 -12.07 -9.54 12.90
CA GLY A 254 -13.20 -9.78 12.00
C GLY A 254 -12.95 -9.16 10.63
N PHE A 255 -12.46 -7.93 10.59
CA PHE A 255 -12.04 -7.24 9.36
C PHE A 255 -10.96 -8.01 8.60
N ILE A 256 -9.91 -8.48 9.28
CA ILE A 256 -8.83 -9.26 8.64
C ILE A 256 -9.40 -10.51 7.97
N ARG A 257 -10.20 -11.32 8.69
CA ARG A 257 -10.80 -12.55 8.14
C ARG A 257 -11.72 -12.26 6.96
N ALA A 258 -12.56 -11.24 7.08
CA ALA A 258 -13.47 -10.84 6.00
C ALA A 258 -12.69 -10.37 4.77
N THR A 259 -11.62 -9.61 4.96
CA THR A 259 -10.76 -9.12 3.88
C THR A 259 -10.03 -10.25 3.17
N ILE A 260 -9.48 -11.21 3.91
CA ILE A 260 -8.85 -12.41 3.33
C ILE A 260 -9.87 -13.16 2.45
N ASN A 261 -11.03 -13.53 3.00
CA ASN A 261 -12.00 -14.34 2.27
C ASN A 261 -12.62 -13.60 1.06
N ASN A 262 -13.07 -12.36 1.27
CA ASN A 262 -13.88 -11.65 0.29
C ASN A 262 -13.01 -10.90 -0.73
N ARG A 263 -11.93 -10.24 -0.27
CA ARG A 263 -11.07 -9.47 -1.16
C ARG A 263 -9.91 -10.28 -1.71
N LEU A 264 -9.09 -10.86 -0.84
CA LEU A 264 -7.87 -11.53 -1.29
C LEU A 264 -8.17 -12.83 -2.04
N ASP A 265 -9.02 -13.69 -1.50
CA ASP A 265 -9.34 -14.99 -2.10
C ASP A 265 -10.38 -14.88 -3.22
N SER A 266 -11.51 -14.23 -2.96
CA SER A 266 -12.60 -14.17 -3.94
C SER A 266 -12.38 -13.09 -5.00
N LEU A 267 -12.28 -11.81 -4.62
CA LEU A 267 -12.23 -10.71 -5.58
C LEU A 267 -10.92 -10.66 -6.38
N PHE A 268 -9.78 -10.88 -5.73
CA PHE A 268 -8.46 -10.76 -6.35
C PHE A 268 -7.84 -12.10 -6.75
N GLY A 269 -8.57 -13.22 -6.61
CA GLY A 269 -8.16 -14.52 -7.14
C GLY A 269 -6.92 -15.12 -6.46
N SER A 270 -6.71 -14.79 -5.18
CA SER A 270 -5.58 -15.22 -4.35
C SER A 270 -4.21 -14.90 -4.96
N VAL A 271 -4.06 -13.76 -5.64
CA VAL A 271 -2.78 -13.33 -6.23
C VAL A 271 -1.70 -13.00 -5.20
N TYR A 272 -2.03 -12.90 -3.90
CA TYR A 272 -1.04 -12.78 -2.83
C TYR A 272 -0.04 -13.93 -2.82
N ARG A 273 -0.40 -15.10 -3.39
CA ARG A 273 0.51 -16.26 -3.51
C ARG A 273 1.82 -15.94 -4.24
N TYR A 274 1.81 -14.97 -5.16
CA TYR A 274 3.03 -14.58 -5.89
C TYR A 274 4.11 -13.96 -5.00
N ALA A 275 3.78 -13.53 -3.78
CA ALA A 275 4.81 -13.13 -2.82
C ALA A 275 5.73 -14.30 -2.43
N ALA A 276 5.21 -15.53 -2.37
CA ALA A 276 6.02 -16.72 -2.13
C ALA A 276 7.02 -16.98 -3.27
N ASP A 277 6.59 -16.77 -4.53
CA ASP A 277 7.45 -16.92 -5.70
C ASP A 277 8.61 -15.91 -5.68
N TYR A 278 8.35 -14.68 -5.22
CA TYR A 278 9.37 -13.66 -4.99
C TYR A 278 10.35 -14.05 -3.88
N PHE A 279 9.84 -14.42 -2.70
CA PHE A 279 10.68 -14.78 -1.54
C PHE A 279 11.34 -16.17 -1.65
N GLY A 280 11.00 -16.96 -2.66
CA GLY A 280 11.57 -18.30 -2.86
C GLY A 280 10.98 -19.37 -1.92
N GLY A 281 9.78 -19.16 -1.40
CA GLY A 281 9.09 -20.15 -0.57
C GLY A 281 7.98 -19.55 0.30
N GLU A 282 8.34 -18.91 1.40
CA GLU A 282 7.35 -18.41 2.35
C GLU A 282 6.69 -17.12 1.89
N ASN A 283 5.40 -16.96 2.20
CA ASN A 283 4.69 -15.69 2.02
C ASN A 283 4.77 -14.87 3.31
N LEU A 284 5.82 -14.05 3.42
CA LEU A 284 6.08 -13.26 4.63
C LEU A 284 4.92 -12.31 5.00
N TYR A 285 4.21 -11.75 4.00
CA TYR A 285 3.06 -10.90 4.25
C TYR A 285 1.92 -11.66 4.93
N MET A 286 1.55 -12.83 4.40
CA MET A 286 0.48 -13.64 4.99
C MET A 286 0.86 -14.19 6.38
N ASN A 287 2.14 -14.48 6.62
CA ASN A 287 2.64 -14.82 7.95
C ASN A 287 2.45 -13.64 8.92
N GLY A 288 2.86 -12.43 8.54
CA GLY A 288 2.68 -11.22 9.36
C GLY A 288 1.21 -10.92 9.67
N ILE A 289 0.31 -11.05 8.69
CA ILE A 289 -1.13 -10.88 8.89
C ILE A 289 -1.66 -11.86 9.96
N LYS A 290 -1.24 -13.13 9.86
CA LYS A 290 -1.65 -14.16 10.81
C LYS A 290 -1.11 -13.88 12.21
N GLU A 291 0.14 -13.43 12.32
CA GLU A 291 0.78 -13.04 13.58
C GLU A 291 0.05 -11.87 14.24
N ASN A 292 -0.20 -10.78 13.51
CA ASN A 292 -0.94 -9.62 13.99
C ASN A 292 -2.35 -10.00 14.48
N CYS A 293 -3.08 -10.80 13.68
CA CYS A 293 -4.42 -11.25 14.05
C CYS A 293 -4.41 -12.11 15.32
N SER A 294 -3.50 -13.09 15.39
CA SER A 294 -3.42 -14.02 16.53
C SER A 294 -2.97 -13.30 17.80
N TYR A 295 -2.05 -12.35 17.69
CA TYR A 295 -1.59 -11.54 18.81
C TYR A 295 -2.73 -10.69 19.38
N LEU A 296 -3.47 -9.98 18.52
CA LEU A 296 -4.61 -9.18 18.94
C LEU A 296 -5.71 -10.02 19.60
N GLU A 297 -6.06 -11.17 19.03
CA GLU A 297 -7.04 -12.09 19.64
C GLU A 297 -6.58 -12.58 21.02
N GLY A 298 -5.28 -12.82 21.19
CA GLY A 298 -4.68 -13.18 22.47
C GLY A 298 -4.85 -12.08 23.53
N LEU A 299 -4.61 -10.82 23.15
CA LEU A 299 -4.79 -9.66 24.03
C LEU A 299 -6.27 -9.45 24.39
N LEU A 300 -7.17 -9.52 23.40
CA LEU A 300 -8.61 -9.37 23.59
C LEU A 300 -9.19 -10.43 24.53
N LYS A 301 -8.79 -11.69 24.35
CA LYS A 301 -9.26 -12.80 25.20
C LYS A 301 -8.83 -12.67 26.66
N GLN A 302 -7.68 -12.02 26.90
CA GLN A 302 -7.10 -11.85 28.23
C GLN A 302 -7.47 -10.49 28.86
N ASP A 303 -8.22 -9.64 28.17
CA ASP A 303 -8.50 -8.25 28.55
C ASP A 303 -7.22 -7.44 28.82
N GLN A 304 -6.24 -7.62 27.93
CA GLN A 304 -4.87 -7.11 28.05
C GLN A 304 -4.52 -6.15 26.91
N LEU A 305 -5.48 -5.41 26.37
CA LEU A 305 -5.23 -4.45 25.28
C LEU A 305 -4.26 -3.32 25.67
N ASP A 306 -4.10 -3.03 26.95
CA ASP A 306 -3.09 -2.13 27.49
C ASP A 306 -1.66 -2.64 27.29
N HIS A 307 -1.48 -3.95 27.10
CA HIS A 307 -0.22 -4.59 26.72
C HIS A 307 0.07 -4.54 25.21
N LEU A 308 -0.86 -4.03 24.38
CA LEU A 308 -0.55 -3.71 22.99
C LEU A 308 0.55 -2.65 23.00
N ASN A 309 1.76 -3.04 22.59
CA ASN A 309 2.98 -2.30 22.86
C ASN A 309 2.80 -0.79 22.68
N ARG A 310 3.18 -0.06 23.73
CA ARG A 310 3.78 1.27 23.60
C ARG A 310 5.28 1.10 23.80
N PRO A 311 6.10 1.33 22.77
CA PRO A 311 7.49 1.65 22.98
C PRO A 311 7.79 3.00 22.31
N THR A 312 7.24 4.10 22.84
CA THR A 312 7.96 5.37 22.75
C THR A 312 8.97 5.37 23.89
N GLY A 313 10.19 4.93 23.59
CA GLY A 313 11.35 5.55 24.22
C GLY A 313 11.46 6.97 23.70
#